data_AF-A0A417T2U8-F1
#
_entry.id   AF-A0A417T2U8-F1
#
_cell.length_a   1.000
_cell.length_b   1.000
_cell.length_c   1.000
_cell.angle_alpha   90.00
_cell.angle_beta   90.00
_cell.angle_gamma   90.00
#
_symmetry.space_group_name_H-M   'P 1'
#
loop_
_entity.id
_entity.type
_entity.pdbx_description
1 polymer ?
#
loop_
_entity_poly.entity_id
_entity_poly.type
_entity_poly.pdbx_seq_one_letter_code
_entity_poly.pdbx_strand_id
1 'polypeptide(L)' 'MNLFKKKKNVMLYDRANEKPAIRSSICTGEQVAGFKDIHTGKFHDVMLIRDEADLRKFKKQYGIADEENIDICY' A
#
# COMPACT_ATOMS: atom_id res chain seq x y z
N MET A 1 8.89 -26.40 -23.30
CA MET A 1 7.85 -26.27 -22.25
C MET A 1 7.55 -24.79 -22.06
N ASN A 2 6.38 -24.32 -22.47
CA ASN A 2 6.01 -22.90 -22.38
C ASN A 2 5.76 -22.51 -20.92
N LEU A 3 6.74 -21.84 -20.32
CA LEU A 3 6.65 -21.28 -18.97
C LEU A 3 5.74 -20.04 -19.03
N PHE A 4 4.44 -20.25 -18.85
CA PHE A 4 3.48 -19.17 -18.65
C PHE A 4 3.86 -18.39 -17.38
N LYS A 5 4.67 -17.35 -17.53
CA LYS A 5 4.86 -16.32 -16.51
C LYS A 5 3.49 -15.71 -16.26
N LYS A 6 2.82 -16.12 -15.17
CA LYS A 6 1.66 -15.40 -14.62
C LYS A 6 2.08 -13.93 -14.50
N LYS A 7 1.54 -13.06 -15.37
CA LYS A 7 1.66 -11.62 -15.21
C LYS A 7 1.11 -11.33 -13.82
N LYS A 8 1.97 -10.96 -12.87
CA LYS A 8 1.52 -10.41 -11.59
C LYS A 8 0.64 -9.24 -11.97
N ASN A 9 -0.66 -9.36 -11.73
CA ASN A 9 -1.62 -8.31 -11.97
C ASN A 9 -1.38 -7.26 -10.88
N VAL A 10 -0.33 -6.47 -11.08
CA VAL A 10 0.05 -5.39 -10.18
C VAL A 10 -0.98 -4.29 -10.41
N MET A 11 -1.78 -4.00 -9.39
CA MET A 11 -2.64 -2.83 -9.41
C MET A 11 -1.75 -1.59 -9.52
N LEU A 12 -2.09 -0.74 -10.46
CA LEU A 12 -1.40 0.53 -10.67
C LEU A 12 -1.94 1.55 -9.68
N TYR A 13 -1.05 2.35 -9.12
CA TYR A 13 -1.35 3.57 -8.36
C TYR A 13 -0.52 4.71 -8.96
N ASP A 14 -0.91 5.96 -8.72
CA ASP A 14 -0.23 7.11 -9.33
C ASP A 14 1.06 7.43 -8.56
N ARG A 15 2.16 6.80 -8.92
CA ARG A 15 3.48 6.98 -8.27
C ARG A 15 4.03 8.40 -8.34
N ALA A 16 3.47 9.25 -9.21
CA ALA A 16 3.93 10.64 -9.38
C ALA A 16 3.25 11.58 -8.38
N ASN A 17 1.98 11.31 -8.04
CA ASN A 17 1.17 12.15 -7.18
C ASN A 17 0.81 11.48 -5.84
N GLU A 18 1.03 10.18 -5.71
CA GLU A 18 0.67 9.40 -4.53
C GLU A 18 1.86 8.61 -3.98
N LYS A 19 1.93 8.51 -2.66
CA LYS A 19 2.89 7.64 -1.95
C LYS A 19 2.15 6.58 -1.14
N PRO A 20 2.69 5.35 -1.02
CA PRO A 20 2.11 4.34 -0.16
C PRO A 20 2.16 4.80 1.30
N ALA A 21 1.06 4.62 2.02
CA ALA A 21 0.92 5.12 3.37
C ALA A 21 0.09 4.16 4.24
N ILE A 22 0.35 4.15 5.55
CA ILE A 22 -0.42 3.43 6.55
C ILE A 22 -1.03 4.47 7.48
N ARG A 23 -2.35 4.46 7.60
CA ARG A 23 -3.08 5.25 8.59
C ARG A 23 -3.33 4.40 9.82
N SER A 24 -2.83 4.81 10.98
CA SER A 24 -3.05 4.11 12.24
C SER A 24 -3.96 4.93 13.15
N SER A 25 -5.12 4.39 13.50
CA SER A 25 -6.03 5.03 14.44
C SER A 25 -5.44 4.99 15.85
N ILE A 26 -5.19 6.14 16.46
CA ILE A 26 -4.69 6.24 17.85
C ILE A 26 -5.72 5.68 18.84
N CYS A 27 -7.01 5.79 18.51
CA CYS A 27 -8.11 5.38 19.39
C CYS A 27 -8.34 3.85 19.39
N THR A 28 -8.27 3.21 18.22
CA THR A 28 -8.63 1.78 18.07
C THR A 28 -7.44 0.88 17.77
N GLY A 29 -6.29 1.44 17.40
CA GLY A 29 -5.13 0.69 16.92
C GLY A 29 -5.29 0.09 15.52
N GLU A 30 -6.41 0.34 14.84
CA GLU A 30 -6.64 -0.15 13.48
C GLU A 30 -5.70 0.53 12.50
N GLN A 31 -5.02 -0.29 11.70
CA GLN A 31 -4.14 0.16 10.64
C GLN A 31 -4.80 -0.05 9.29
N VAL A 32 -4.78 0.97 8.44
CA VAL A 32 -5.29 0.92 7.07
C VAL A 32 -4.14 1.27 6.13
N ALA A 33 -3.80 0.37 5.23
CA ALA A 33 -2.94 0.65 4.10
C ALA A 33 -3.71 1.37 3.00
N GLY A 34 -3.04 2.31 2.39
CA GLY A 34 -3.61 3.20 1.40
C GLY A 34 -2.55 4.01 0.68
N PHE A 35 -3.03 5.05 0.03
CA PHE A 35 -2.20 6.00 -0.68
C PHE A 35 -2.46 7.40 -0.17
N LYS A 36 -1.39 8.17 -0.01
CA LYS A 36 -1.48 9.58 0.37
C LYS A 36 -1.08 10.41 -0.82
N ASP A 37 -1.98 11.28 -1.25
CA ASP A 37 -1.71 12.27 -2.28
C ASP A 37 -0.69 13.28 -1.73
N ILE A 38 0.40 13.48 -2.46
CA ILE A 38 1.53 14.30 -2.02
C ILE A 38 1.24 15.80 -2.11
N HIS A 39 0.24 16.21 -2.90
CA HIS A 39 -0.12 17.61 -3.13
C HIS A 39 -1.18 18.10 -2.16
N THR A 40 -2.19 17.27 -1.90
CA THR A 40 -3.37 17.58 -1.08
C THR A 40 -3.28 16.99 0.32
N GLY A 41 -2.41 15.99 0.54
CA GLY A 41 -2.30 15.26 1.80
C GLY A 41 -3.45 14.31 2.08
N LYS A 42 -4.39 14.15 1.13
CA LYS A 42 -5.56 13.26 1.28
C LYS A 42 -5.10 11.81 1.30
N PHE A 43 -5.65 11.04 2.24
CA PHE A 43 -5.41 9.61 2.36
C PHE A 43 -6.57 8.83 1.74
N HIS A 44 -6.24 7.86 0.90
CA HIS A 44 -7.15 6.95 0.24
C HIS A 44 -7.04 5.57 0.87
N ASP A 45 -8.08 5.17 1.58
CA ASP A 45 -8.18 3.86 2.21
C ASP A 45 -8.30 2.76 1.15
N VAL A 46 -7.43 1.74 1.24
CA VAL A 46 -7.41 0.62 0.30
C VAL A 46 -7.65 -0.71 1.00
N MET A 47 -6.99 -0.94 2.13
CA MET A 47 -6.91 -2.24 2.75
C MET A 47 -6.68 -2.13 4.26
N LEU A 48 -7.46 -2.86 5.05
CA LEU A 48 -7.17 -3.03 6.48
C LEU A 48 -5.92 -3.91 6.66
N ILE A 49 -5.02 -3.51 7.56
CA ILE A 49 -3.81 -4.23 7.95
C ILE A 49 -4.00 -4.73 9.38
N ARG A 50 -3.99 -6.05 9.56
CA ARG A 50 -4.02 -6.67 10.90
C ARG A 50 -2.64 -7.17 11.30
N ASP A 51 -1.91 -7.72 10.34
CA ASP A 51 -0.61 -8.35 10.55
C ASP A 51 0.36 -8.03 9.40
N GLU A 52 1.63 -8.38 9.56
CA GLU A 52 2.64 -8.18 8.52
C GLU A 52 2.31 -8.92 7.20
N ALA A 53 1.54 -10.01 7.26
CA ALA A 53 1.09 -10.73 6.07
C ALA A 53 0.20 -9.85 5.17
N ASP A 54 -0.66 -9.04 5.79
CA ASP A 54 -1.50 -8.07 5.10
C ASP A 54 -0.63 -6.96 4.47
N LEU A 55 0.36 -6.46 5.19
CA LEU A 55 1.28 -5.46 4.66
C LEU A 55 2.05 -5.99 3.44
N ARG A 56 2.57 -7.24 3.52
CA ARG A 56 3.25 -7.91 2.40
C ARG A 56 2.31 -8.10 1.21
N LYS A 57 1.03 -8.39 1.46
CA LYS A 57 0.01 -8.51 0.41
C LYS A 57 -0.22 -7.17 -0.28
N PHE A 58 -0.41 -6.09 0.47
CA PHE A 58 -0.53 -4.73 -0.06
C PHE A 58 0.68 -4.38 -0.93
N LYS A 59 1.91 -4.54 -0.41
CA LYS A 59 3.14 -4.26 -1.18
C LYS A 59 3.19 -5.05 -2.49
N LYS A 60 2.91 -6.36 -2.43
CA LYS A 60 2.92 -7.24 -3.61
C LYS A 60 1.83 -6.91 -4.63
N GLN A 61 0.65 -6.48 -4.15
CA GLN A 61 -0.49 -6.13 -4.99
C GLN A 61 -0.22 -4.87 -5.81
N TYR A 62 0.50 -3.90 -5.26
CA TYR A 62 0.83 -2.62 -5.91
C TYR A 62 2.27 -2.54 -6.43
N GLY A 63 3.02 -3.64 -6.32
CA GLY A 63 4.41 -3.71 -6.78
C GLY A 63 5.30 -2.70 -6.07
N ILE A 64 5.03 -2.45 -4.79
CA ILE A 64 5.85 -1.66 -3.89
C ILE A 64 7.01 -2.56 -3.44
N ALA A 65 8.24 -2.09 -3.63
CA ALA A 65 9.42 -2.84 -3.20
C ALA A 65 9.46 -2.92 -1.67
N ASP A 66 10.16 -3.92 -1.12
CA ASP A 66 10.21 -4.04 0.34
C ASP A 66 10.98 -2.86 0.98
N GLU A 67 11.97 -2.33 0.25
CA GLU A 67 12.81 -1.17 0.58
C GLU A 67 12.11 0.19 0.42
N GLU A 68 10.94 0.23 -0.21
CA GLU A 68 10.18 1.48 -0.37
C GLU A 68 9.65 1.97 0.98
N ASN A 69 9.85 3.25 1.28
CA ASN A 69 9.34 3.87 2.49
C ASN A 69 7.82 4.03 2.41
N ILE A 70 7.13 3.57 3.45
CA ILE A 70 5.69 3.74 3.61
C ILE A 70 5.46 4.87 4.62
N ASP A 71 4.73 5.90 4.23
CA ASP A 71 4.38 7.03 5.10
C ASP A 71 3.47 6.54 6.23
N ILE A 72 3.82 6.80 7.49
CA ILE A 72 2.91 6.51 8.60
C ILE A 72 2.12 7.79 8.91
N CYS A 73 0.81 7.71 8.73
CA CYS A 73 -0.14 8.77 9.05
C CYS A 73 -0.86 8.41 10.36
N TYR A 74 -1.05 9.40 11.23
CA TYR A 74 -1.75 9.26 12.51
C TYR A 74 -2.97 10.19 12.53
#